data_AF-A0A524KFU8-F1
#
_entry.id   AF-A0A524KFU8-F1
#
_cell.length_a   1.000
_cell.length_b   1.000
_cell.length_c   1.000
_cell.angle_alpha   90.00
_cell.angle_beta   90.00
_cell.angle_gamma   90.00
#
_symmetry.space_group_name_H-M   'P 1'
#
loop_
_entity.id
_entity.type
_entity.pdbx_description
1 polymer ?
#
loop_
_entity_poly.entity_id
_entity_poly.type
_entity_poly.pdbx_seq_one_letter_code
_entity_poly.pdbx_strand_id
1 'polypeptide(L)'
;MRPHYLEASGTRTVKADPRGVLTGTHYLDGDFACGEGAMAAGCRFVAGYPITPSTEVVERIGRRFPTVGGIFIQMEDELASMAAIV
;
A
#
# COMPACT_ATOMS: atom_id res chain seq x y z
N MET A 1 -5.84 13.53 -47.19
CA MET A 1 -6.73 13.07 -46.09
C MET A 1 -6.05 11.87 -45.44
N ARG A 2 -5.44 12.04 -44.25
CA ARG A 2 -4.77 10.96 -43.51
C ARG A 2 -5.69 10.53 -42.35
N PRO A 3 -5.81 9.24 -42.01
CA PRO A 3 -6.73 8.81 -40.96
C PRO A 3 -6.20 9.21 -39.57
N HIS A 4 -7.06 9.88 -38.80
CA HIS A 4 -6.91 10.12 -37.37
C HIS A 4 -7.38 8.89 -36.59
N TYR A 5 -6.50 7.91 -36.38
CA TYR A 5 -6.73 6.93 -35.32
C TYR A 5 -5.44 6.73 -34.51
N LEU A 6 -5.44 7.41 -33.35
CA LEU A 6 -4.76 7.07 -32.10
C LEU A 6 -3.37 6.45 -32.21
N GLU A 7 -2.36 7.31 -32.05
CA GLU A 7 -1.06 6.92 -31.52
C GLU A 7 -1.25 6.19 -30.19
N ALA A 8 -0.52 5.08 -30.05
CA ALA A 8 -0.58 4.17 -28.91
C ALA A 8 -0.50 4.90 -27.57
N SER A 9 -1.55 4.78 -26.76
CA SER A 9 -1.51 5.04 -25.33
C SER A 9 -0.48 4.09 -24.71
N GLY A 10 0.77 4.54 -24.61
CA GLY A 10 1.87 3.76 -24.04
C GLY A 10 1.49 3.22 -22.67
N THR A 11 1.66 1.91 -22.51
CA THR A 11 1.52 1.22 -21.22
C THR A 11 2.43 1.91 -20.20
N ARG A 12 1.88 2.70 -19.28
CA ARG A 12 2.63 3.19 -18.12
C ARG A 12 2.98 1.99 -17.25
N THR A 13 4.21 1.49 -17.35
CA THR A 13 4.75 0.56 -16.37
C THR A 13 4.97 1.31 -15.06
N VAL A 14 4.07 1.10 -14.09
CA VAL A 14 4.25 1.63 -12.73
C VAL A 14 5.37 0.83 -12.08
N LYS A 15 6.51 1.47 -11.82
CA LYS A 15 7.59 0.89 -11.02
C LYS A 15 7.27 1.05 -9.53
N ALA A 16 7.68 0.08 -8.72
CA ALA A 16 7.57 0.17 -7.25
C ALA A 16 8.33 1.41 -6.72
N ASP A 17 7.81 2.04 -5.66
CA ASP A 17 8.51 3.10 -4.94
C ASP A 17 9.71 2.50 -4.20
N PRO A 18 10.97 2.86 -4.57
CA PRO A 18 12.16 2.29 -3.96
C PRO A 18 12.22 2.45 -2.43
N ARG A 19 11.58 3.50 -1.87
CA ARG A 19 11.52 3.72 -0.42
C ARG A 19 10.63 2.70 0.27
N GLY A 20 9.59 2.23 -0.42
CA GLY A 20 8.63 1.26 0.11
C GLY A 20 9.06 -0.19 -0.03
N VAL A 21 10.09 -0.48 -0.84
CA VAL A 21 10.57 -1.85 -1.09
C VAL A 21 11.52 -2.27 0.03
N LEU A 22 11.19 -3.37 0.71
CA LEU A 22 12.13 -4.06 1.60
C LEU A 22 13.06 -4.97 0.78
N THR A 23 14.22 -4.44 0.38
CA THR A 23 15.18 -5.17 -0.47
C THR A 23 15.85 -6.35 0.24
N GLY A 24 16.20 -7.40 -0.49
CA GLY A 24 16.88 -8.59 0.03
C GLY A 24 15.98 -9.83 0.11
N THR A 25 16.49 -10.91 0.70
CA THR A 25 15.72 -12.14 0.95
C THR A 25 15.09 -12.07 2.33
N HIS A 26 13.77 -12.24 2.39
CA HIS A 26 12.99 -12.15 3.63
C HIS A 26 12.07 -13.36 3.77
N TYR A 27 11.87 -13.81 5.00
CA TYR A 27 10.79 -14.74 5.35
C TYR A 27 9.63 -13.91 5.92
N LEU A 28 8.50 -13.92 5.24
CA LEU A 28 7.30 -13.17 5.61
C LEU A 28 6.10 -14.12 5.62
N ASP A 29 5.19 -13.91 6.57
CA ASP A 29 3.82 -14.40 6.43
C ASP A 29 3.04 -13.57 5.39
N GLY A 30 1.79 -13.99 5.12
CA GLY A 30 0.94 -13.34 4.12
C GLY A 30 0.57 -11.90 4.49
N ASP A 31 0.33 -11.62 5.76
CA ASP A 31 -0.10 -10.30 6.23
C ASP A 31 1.03 -9.28 6.13
N PHE A 32 2.25 -9.68 6.51
CA PHE A 32 3.44 -8.86 6.35
C PHE A 32 3.77 -8.65 4.87
N ALA A 33 3.63 -9.68 4.04
CA ALA A 33 3.83 -9.55 2.60
C ALA A 33 2.82 -8.58 1.97
N CYS A 34 1.57 -8.59 2.43
CA CYS A 34 0.53 -7.64 1.99
C CYS A 34 0.91 -6.20 2.36
N GLY A 35 1.34 -5.96 3.61
CA GLY A 35 1.79 -4.64 4.06
C GLY A 35 3.00 -4.11 3.29
N GLU A 36 4.02 -4.95 3.07
CA GLU A 36 5.19 -4.59 2.26
C GLU A 36 4.82 -4.33 0.79
N GLY A 37 3.91 -5.12 0.22
CA GLY A 37 3.40 -4.91 -1.13
C GLY A 37 2.70 -3.56 -1.28
N ALA A 38 1.85 -3.18 -0.31
CA ALA A 38 1.19 -1.88 -0.30
C ALA A 38 2.21 -0.73 -0.23
N MET A 39 3.22 -0.83 0.63
CA MET A 39 4.27 0.18 0.73
C MET A 39 5.11 0.28 -0.55
N ALA A 40 5.47 -0.86 -1.16
CA ALA A 40 6.17 -0.91 -2.43
C ALA A 40 5.35 -0.31 -3.58
N ALA A 41 4.02 -0.44 -3.54
CA ALA A 41 3.11 0.22 -4.49
C ALA A 41 2.97 1.74 -4.26
N GLY A 42 3.55 2.28 -3.17
CA GLY A 42 3.49 3.71 -2.85
C GLY A 42 2.41 4.08 -1.83
N CYS A 43 1.77 3.13 -1.16
CA CYS A 43 0.82 3.42 -0.08
C CYS A 43 1.51 4.15 1.08
N ARG A 44 1.01 5.34 1.43
CA ARG A 44 1.54 6.17 2.53
C ARG A 44 0.47 6.59 3.54
N PHE A 45 -0.75 6.11 3.39
CA PHE A 45 -1.83 6.36 4.32
C PHE A 45 -2.65 5.09 4.49
N VAL A 46 -2.88 4.67 5.73
CA VAL A 46 -3.74 3.53 6.08
C VAL A 46 -4.56 3.92 7.30
N ALA A 47 -5.87 3.72 7.20
CA ALA A 47 -6.77 3.73 8.34
C ALA A 47 -7.27 2.30 8.57
N GLY A 48 -7.39 1.88 9.83
CA GLY A 48 -7.85 0.53 10.12
C GLY A 48 -8.34 0.36 11.54
N TYR A 49 -9.10 -0.71 11.74
CA TYR A 49 -9.58 -1.17 13.04
C TYR A 49 -9.06 -2.59 13.29
N PRO A 50 -8.58 -2.93 14.51
CA PRO A 50 -8.04 -4.26 14.77
C PRO A 50 -9.11 -5.35 14.66
N ILE A 51 -8.86 -6.34 13.80
CA ILE A 51 -9.70 -7.52 13.65
C ILE A 51 -8.83 -8.73 13.27
N THR A 52 -9.04 -9.85 13.95
CA THR A 52 -8.35 -11.10 13.61
C THR A 52 -8.96 -11.74 12.36
N PRO A 53 -8.15 -12.31 11.45
CA PRO A 53 -6.70 -12.46 11.53
C PRO A 53 -5.87 -11.27 11.00
N SER A 54 -6.48 -10.25 10.38
CA SER A 54 -5.76 -9.22 9.59
C SER A 54 -4.97 -8.14 10.35
N THR A 55 -5.02 -8.13 11.68
CA THR A 55 -4.36 -7.10 12.49
C THR A 55 -2.85 -6.99 12.19
N GLU A 56 -2.21 -8.11 11.85
CA GLU A 56 -0.76 -8.16 11.56
C GLU A 56 -0.37 -7.32 10.33
N VAL A 57 -1.28 -7.11 9.37
CA VAL A 57 -1.07 -6.22 8.22
C VAL A 57 -0.82 -4.79 8.70
N VAL A 58 -1.74 -4.25 9.50
CA VAL A 58 -1.65 -2.85 9.97
C VAL A 58 -0.56 -2.67 11.03
N GLU A 59 -0.24 -3.71 11.81
CA GLU A 59 0.92 -3.70 12.70
C GLU A 59 2.24 -3.58 11.92
N ARG A 60 2.40 -4.36 10.83
CA ARG A 60 3.58 -4.31 9.98
C ARG A 60 3.75 -2.92 9.36
N ILE A 61 2.65 -2.39 8.82
CA ILE A 61 2.56 -1.07 8.23
C ILE A 61 2.93 0.01 9.25
N GLY A 62 2.34 -0.01 10.45
CA GLY A 62 2.62 0.95 11.52
C GLY A 62 4.10 0.97 11.93
N ARG A 63 4.77 -0.20 11.97
CA ARG A 63 6.21 -0.29 12.26
C ARG A 63 7.10 0.27 11.14
N ARG A 64 6.69 0.15 9.88
CA ARG A 64 7.49 0.54 8.70
C ARG A 64 7.24 1.96 8.22
N PHE A 65 6.04 2.49 8.42
CA PHE A 65 5.64 3.83 8.00
C PHE A 65 6.57 4.97 8.44
N PRO A 66 7.14 4.98 9.66
CA PRO A 66 8.13 5.97 10.06
C PRO A 66 9.37 6.02 9.16
N THR A 67 9.75 4.91 8.51
CA THR A 67 10.93 4.84 7.64
C THR A 67 10.61 5.16 6.18
N VAL A 68 9.34 5.17 5.79
CA VAL A 68 8.91 5.35 4.39
C VAL A 68 8.02 6.58 4.18
N GLY A 69 7.76 7.34 5.23
CA GLY A 69 6.99 8.59 5.21
C GLY A 69 5.48 8.37 5.13
N GLY A 70 4.96 7.32 5.78
CA GLY A 70 3.54 7.02 5.83
C GLY A 70 2.89 7.39 7.17
N ILE A 71 1.56 7.40 7.20
CA ILE A 71 0.74 7.61 8.40
C ILE A 71 -0.25 6.46 8.53
N PHE A 72 -0.26 5.82 9.70
CA PHE A 72 -1.26 4.84 10.08
C PHE A 72 -2.12 5.44 11.19
N ILE A 73 -3.44 5.32 11.06
CA ILE A 73 -4.39 5.72 12.09
C ILE A 73 -5.31 4.55 12.46
N GLN A 74 -5.39 4.26 13.75
CA GLN A 74 -6.38 3.35 14.28
C GLN A 74 -7.71 4.10 14.43
N MET A 75 -8.75 3.62 13.77
CA MET A 75 -10.11 4.17 13.88
C MET A 75 -10.92 3.42 14.92
N GLU A 76 -12.13 3.89 15.21
CA GLU A 76 -13.04 3.29 16.20
C GLU A 76 -13.73 2.02 15.71
N ASP A 77 -13.98 1.91 14.40
CA ASP A 77 -14.60 0.76 13.75
C ASP A 77 -14.18 0.68 12.26
N GLU A 78 -14.65 -0.35 11.57
CA GLU A 78 -14.38 -0.56 10.14
C GLU A 78 -15.05 0.48 9.24
N LEU A 79 -16.18 1.07 9.66
CA LEU A 79 -16.88 2.10 8.87
C LEU A 79 -16.12 3.42 8.87
N ALA A 80 -15.61 3.83 10.02
CA ALA A 80 -14.76 5.00 10.18
C ALA A 80 -13.40 4.81 9.50
N SER A 81 -12.85 3.59 9.54
CA SER A 81 -11.68 3.20 8.75
C SER A 81 -11.90 3.46 7.26
N MET A 82 -13.04 3.01 6.73
CA MET A 82 -13.38 3.22 5.33
C MET A 82 -13.63 4.70 5.00
N ALA A 83 -14.31 5.44 5.90
CA ALA A 83 -14.58 6.86 5.73
C ALA A 83 -13.30 7.72 5.71
N ALA A 84 -12.24 7.30 6.40
CA ALA A 84 -10.96 8.00 6.40
C ALA A 84 -10.15 7.85 5.10
N ILE A 85 -10.50 6.91 4.21
CA ILE A 85 -9.73 6.57 3.00
C ILE A 85 -10.28 7.24 1.72
N VAL A 86 -11.51 7.76 1.75
CA VAL A 86 -12.22 8.34 0.57
C VAL A 86 -11.95 9.82 0.31
#